data_AF-A0A2V7VLP7-F1
#
_entry.id   AF-A0A2V7VLP7-F1
#
_cell.length_a   1.000
_cell.length_b   1.000
_cell.length_c   1.000
_cell.angle_alpha   90.00
_cell.angle_beta   90.00
_cell.angle_gamma   90.00
#
_symmetry.space_group_name_H-M   'P 1'
#
loop_
_entity.id
_entity.type
_entity.pdbx_description
1 polymer ?
#
loop_
_entity_poly.entity_id
_entity_poly.type
_entity_poly.pdbx_seq_one_letter_code
_entity_poly.pdbx_strand_id
1 'polypeptide(L)' 'EFKEFIRRWIRPRDRNPAFDRWGQPFLFRVEGPRYEILSCGPDSVCGTADDIHRQGGELHVGH' A
#
# COMPACT_ATOMS: atom_id res chain seq x y z
N GLU A 1 -1.04 13.11 15.10
CA GLU A 1 -0.98 11.65 14.94
C GLU A 1 -1.45 11.26 13.54
N PHE A 2 -0.69 10.41 12.84
CA PHE A 2 -0.98 9.96 11.45
C PHE A 2 -2.42 9.44 11.26
N LYS A 3 -3.01 8.85 12.30
CA LYS A 3 -4.39 8.35 12.34
C LYS A 3 -5.45 9.44 12.08
N GLU A 4 -5.22 10.66 12.56
CA GLU A 4 -6.15 11.79 12.39
C GLU A 4 -6.09 12.37 10.96
N PHE A 5 -4.92 12.37 10.33
CA PHE A 5 -4.71 12.85 8.97
C PHE A 5 -5.48 12.00 7.95
N ILE A 6 -5.47 10.68 8.15
CA ILE A 6 -6.10 9.71 7.24
C ILE A 6 -7.64 9.70 7.38
N ARG A 7 -8.17 9.94 8.58
CA ARG A 7 -9.63 9.99 8.84
C ARG A 7 -10.39 11.02 7.99
N ARG A 8 -9.75 12.15 7.68
CA ARG A 8 -10.41 13.25 6.95
C ARG A 8 -10.50 13.02 5.44
N TRP A 9 -9.72 12.08 4.91
CA TRP A 9 -9.65 11.76 3.47
C TRP A 9 -10.41 10.49 3.09
N ILE A 10 -10.74 9.64 4.06
CA ILE A 10 -11.49 8.42 3.82
C ILE A 10 -12.97 8.69 4.10
N ARG A 11 -13.73 9.02 3.04
CA ARG A 11 -15.19 8.95 3.12
C ARG A 11 -15.61 7.48 3.30
N PRO A 12 -16.63 7.17 4.13
CA PRO A 12 -17.18 5.83 4.25
C PRO A 12 -17.97 5.48 2.98
N ARG A 13 -17.26 5.06 1.94
CA ARG A 13 -17.78 4.22 0.86
C ARG A 13 -16.92 2.97 0.82
N ASP A 14 -17.28 2.04 1.71
CA ASP A 14 -17.03 0.59 1.69
C ASP A 14 -15.63 0.01 1.44
N ARG A 15 -14.61 0.77 1.05
CA ARG A 15 -13.22 0.29 0.92
C ARG A 15 -12.25 1.36 1.40
N ASN A 16 -11.71 1.15 2.58
CA ASN A 16 -10.58 1.92 3.06
C ASN A 16 -9.39 1.67 2.11
N PRO A 17 -8.87 2.69 1.40
CA PRO A 17 -7.81 2.52 0.41
C PRO A 17 -6.47 2.08 1.04
N ALA A 18 -6.34 2.13 2.37
CA ALA A 18 -5.20 1.57 3.09
C ALA A 18 -5.27 0.03 3.22
N PHE A 19 -6.38 -0.58 2.82
CA PHE A 19 -6.62 -2.02 2.91
C PHE A 19 -6.85 -2.59 1.51
N ASP A 20 -6.37 -3.81 1.32
CA ASP A 20 -6.60 -4.56 0.11
C ASP A 20 -8.05 -5.09 0.02
N ARG A 21 -8.31 -5.88 -1.03
CA ARG A 21 -9.65 -6.46 -1.26
C ARG A 21 -10.04 -7.54 -0.26
N TRP A 22 -9.09 -8.06 0.53
CA TRP A 22 -9.28 -9.06 1.58
C TRP A 22 -9.39 -8.41 2.97
N GLY A 23 -9.26 -7.08 3.05
CA GLY A 23 -9.35 -6.34 4.30
C GLY A 23 -8.05 -6.35 5.11
N GLN A 24 -6.92 -6.70 4.48
CA GLN A 24 -5.59 -6.61 5.10
C GLN A 24 -4.95 -5.25 4.78
N PRO A 25 -4.22 -4.64 5.73
CA PRO A 25 -3.52 -3.39 5.47
C PRO A 25 -2.38 -3.62 4.47
N PHE A 26 -2.25 -2.72 3.49
CA PHE A 26 -1.08 -2.75 2.61
C PHE A 26 0.19 -2.42 3.39
N LEU A 27 1.28 -3.15 3.11
CA LEU A 27 2.61 -2.79 3.55
C LEU A 27 3.22 -1.80 2.55
N PHE A 28 3.82 -0.74 3.08
CA PHE A 28 4.44 0.32 2.28
C PHE A 28 5.91 0.44 2.66
N ARG A 29 6.79 0.31 1.66
CA ARG A 29 8.24 0.50 1.82
C ARG A 29 8.71 1.61 0.89
N VAL A 30 9.61 2.46 1.37
CA VAL A 30 10.19 3.56 0.61
C VAL A 30 11.70 3.43 0.64
N GLU A 31 12.31 3.39 -0.53
CA GLU A 31 13.75 3.31 -0.72
C GLU A 31 14.19 4.41 -1.69
N GLY A 32 14.56 5.57 -1.11
CA GLY A 32 14.91 6.76 -1.87
C GLY A 32 13.74 7.27 -2.71
N PRO A 33 13.87 7.41 -4.05
CA PRO A 33 12.79 7.84 -4.93
C PRO A 33 11.81 6.72 -5.30
N ARG A 34 12.10 5.47 -4.90
CA ARG A 34 11.26 4.32 -5.18
C ARG A 34 10.39 3.99 -3.98
N TYR A 35 9.18 3.54 -4.25
CA TYR A 35 8.30 2.97 -3.24
C TYR A 35 7.74 1.63 -3.71
N GLU A 36 7.43 0.78 -2.75
CA GLU A 36 6.79 -0.51 -2.94
C GLU A 36 5.53 -0.58 -2.07
N ILE A 37 4.44 -1.04 -2.67
CA ILE A 37 3.19 -1.38 -2.00
C ILE A 37 3.03 -2.90 -2.10
N LEU A 38 2.80 -3.56 -0.97
CA LEU A 38 2.64 -5.02 -0.86
C LEU A 38 1.29 -5.35 -0.20
N SER A 39 0.54 -6.29 -0.77
CA SER A 39 -0.60 -6.96 -0.14
C SER A 39 -0.25 -8.42 0.09
N CYS A 40 -0.48 -8.92 1.31
CA CYS A 40 -0.26 -10.33 1.68
C CYS A 40 -1.35 -11.28 1.14
N GLY A 41 -2.07 -10.87 0.09
CA GLY A 41 -3.05 -11.72 -0.56
C GLY A 41 -4.22 -12.21 0.32
N PRO A 42 -4.98 -13.20 -0.18
CA PRO A 42 -6.04 -13.87 0.57
C PRO A 42 -5.59 -14.56 1.85
N ASP A 43 -4.37 -15.12 1.89
CA ASP A 43 -3.92 -15.94 3.03
C ASP A 43 -3.49 -15.09 4.24
N SER A 44 -3.31 -13.78 4.03
CA SER A 44 -2.88 -12.81 5.03
C SER A 44 -1.47 -13.05 5.58
N VAL A 45 -0.66 -13.88 4.89
CA VAL A 45 0.71 -14.23 5.25
C VAL A 45 1.65 -13.65 4.20
N CYS A 46 2.33 -12.56 4.55
CA CYS A 46 3.33 -12.00 3.65
C CYS A 46 4.56 -12.92 3.51
N GLY A 47 5.10 -13.00 2.30
CA GLY A 47 6.20 -13.87 1.89
C GLY A 47 5.76 -15.13 1.15
N THR A 48 4.48 -15.22 0.77
CA THR A 48 3.88 -16.38 0.10
C THR A 48 3.60 -16.10 -1.38
N ALA A 49 3.10 -17.10 -2.10
CA ALA A 49 2.91 -17.02 -3.54
C ALA A 49 1.77 -16.09 -3.98
N ASP A 50 0.87 -15.72 -3.06
CA ASP A 50 -0.26 -14.83 -3.31
C ASP A 50 0.00 -13.36 -2.97
N ASP A 51 1.23 -13.03 -2.59
CA ASP A 51 1.69 -11.66 -2.41
C ASP A 51 1.56 -10.84 -3.71
N ILE A 52 0.96 -9.66 -3.59
CA ILE A 52 0.81 -8.71 -4.70
C ILE A 52 1.69 -7.49 -4.43
N HIS A 53 2.70 -7.32 -5.28
CA HIS A 53 3.63 -6.20 -5.23
C HIS A 53 3.32 -5.16 -6.31
N ARG A 54 3.32 -3.89 -5.94
CA ARG A 54 3.29 -2.75 -6.87
C ARG A 54 4.41 -1.80 -6.51
N GLN A 55 5.38 -1.66 -7.41
CA GLN A 55 6.45 -0.68 -7.30
C GLN A 55 6.08 0.59 -8.05
N GLY A 56 6.52 1.72 -7.54
CA GLY A 56 6.39 3.02 -8.17
C GLY A 56 7.51 3.96 -7.75
N GLY A 57 7.48 5.17 -8.29
CA GLY A 57 8.57 6.11 -8.15
C GLY A 57 9.31 6.24 -9.47
N GLU A 58 9.42 7.48 -9.92
CA GLU A 58 10.13 7.81 -11.14
C GLU A 58 11.50 8.34 -10.74
N LEU A 59 12.56 7.68 -11.19
CA LEU A 59 13.84 8.35 -11.31
C LEU A 59 13.68 9.29 -12.50
N HIS A 60 13.27 10.53 -12.26
CA HIS A 60 13.46 11.59 -13.24
C HIS A 60 14.98 11.79 -13.37
N VAL A 61 15.63 10.96 -14.20
CA VAL A 61 16.99 11.21 -14.66
C VAL A 61 16.84 12.29 -15.73
N GLY A 62 16.83 13.54 -15.28
CA GLY A 62 16.86 14.69 -16.19
C GLY A 62 18.08 14.58 -17.09
N HIS A 63 17.86 14.74 -18.39
CA HIS A 63 18.91 14.89 -19.40
C HIS A 63 18.77 16.27 -20.03
#